data_AF-A0A8J2M3E3-F1
#
_entry.id   AF-A0A8J2M3E3-F1
#
_cell.length_a   1.000
_cell.length_b   1.000
_cell.length_c   1.000
_cell.angle_alpha   90.00
_cell.angle_beta   90.00
_cell.angle_gamma   90.00
#
_symmetry.space_group_name_H-M   'P 1'
#
loop_
_entity.id
_entity.type
_entity.pdbx_description
1 polymer ?
#
loop_
_entity_poly.entity_id
_entity_poly.type
_entity_poly.pdbx_seq_one_letter_code
_entity_poly.pdbx_strand_id
1 'polypeptide(L)'
;MLDFTENKLSKSLSRRVEKRFTWQKEALKTCAAFFCLLISAFLNFFLLTVIHDIVPREPLPDLVFMLIPQQRWAWVVGDIFSTLNAVLGFTCVLLHKKRLIVFRRVLLLGGIMYGLRAVILGLTFLPPSFQNRDEICLPQVNRTAMYATEITTRFVTYVVTLGLTSGQDKILCGDLMFSGHTVVLTIMYFTLLQYTPRRLVYLRYLAAPLTYIGIAALVISGGHYTMDVLVAYWLTSHVFYAYHQVFEMPRVERTKAPLSHLWWFWLCYWFESDVPDGALRNEWDWPLPGPICIHHFVQRISDKLQ
;
A
#
# COMPACT_ATOMS: atom_id res chain seq x y z
N MET A 1 53.84 -10.89 9.91
CA MET A 1 52.87 -11.22 8.84
C MET A 1 51.61 -11.88 9.39
N LEU A 2 51.72 -12.84 10.32
CA LEU A 2 50.59 -13.54 10.97
C LEU A 2 49.58 -12.60 11.69
N ASP A 3 50.10 -11.61 12.44
CA ASP A 3 49.32 -10.66 13.23
C ASP A 3 48.38 -9.74 12.39
N PHE A 4 48.79 -9.44 11.16
CA PHE A 4 48.00 -8.60 10.23
C PHE A 4 46.80 -9.38 9.65
N THR A 5 46.96 -10.68 9.42
CA THR A 5 45.92 -11.59 8.96
C THR A 5 44.86 -11.85 10.03
N GLU A 6 45.29 -12.02 11.28
CA GLU A 6 44.39 -12.26 12.42
C GLU A 6 43.50 -11.04 12.71
N ASN A 7 44.10 -9.84 12.65
CA ASN A 7 43.38 -8.59 12.81
C ASN A 7 42.38 -8.32 11.65
N LYS A 8 42.73 -8.72 10.41
CA LYS A 8 41.82 -8.61 9.25
C LYS A 8 40.65 -9.60 9.34
N LEU A 9 40.90 -10.82 9.81
CA LEU A 9 39.87 -11.85 10.02
C LEU A 9 38.91 -11.44 11.14
N SER A 10 39.44 -10.99 12.29
CA SER A 10 38.66 -10.48 13.43
C SER A 10 37.76 -9.29 13.03
N LYS A 11 38.29 -8.30 12.31
CA LYS A 11 37.49 -7.20 11.75
C LYS A 11 36.41 -7.68 10.77
N SER A 12 36.70 -8.70 9.97
CA SER A 12 35.72 -9.26 9.01
C SER A 12 34.59 -10.04 9.70
N LEU A 13 34.89 -10.73 10.80
CA LEU A 13 33.95 -11.46 11.64
C LEU A 13 33.07 -10.48 12.43
N SER A 14 33.67 -9.48 13.06
CA SER A 14 32.96 -8.42 13.78
C SER A 14 31.95 -7.70 12.87
N ARG A 15 32.36 -7.30 11.65
CA ARG A 15 31.45 -6.73 10.65
C ARG A 15 30.33 -7.69 10.23
N ARG A 16 30.62 -8.98 10.10
CA ARG A 16 29.61 -10.00 9.75
C ARG A 16 28.58 -10.16 10.85
N VAL A 17 29.03 -10.19 12.11
CA VAL A 17 28.18 -10.29 13.30
C VAL A 17 27.31 -9.04 13.42
N GLU A 18 27.88 -7.85 13.31
CA GLU A 18 27.13 -6.57 13.33
C GLU A 18 26.10 -6.48 12.20
N LYS A 19 26.46 -6.90 10.99
CA LYS A 19 25.54 -6.95 9.84
C LYS A 19 24.40 -7.95 10.06
N ARG A 20 24.65 -9.05 10.75
CA ARG A 20 23.62 -10.05 11.10
C ARG A 20 22.66 -9.52 12.15
N PHE A 21 23.18 -8.90 13.21
CA PHE A 21 22.35 -8.29 14.27
C PHE A 21 21.47 -7.16 13.75
N THR A 22 22.03 -6.26 12.94
CA THR A 22 21.25 -5.19 12.29
C THR A 22 20.16 -5.78 11.39
N TRP A 23 20.49 -6.77 10.56
CA TRP A 23 19.50 -7.43 9.71
C TRP A 23 18.36 -8.10 10.50
N GLN A 24 18.65 -8.75 11.63
CA GLN A 24 17.62 -9.36 12.50
C GLN A 24 16.68 -8.30 13.09
N LYS A 25 17.20 -7.16 13.54
CA LYS A 25 16.39 -6.04 14.04
C LYS A 25 15.50 -5.47 12.95
N GLU A 26 16.06 -5.25 11.75
CA GLU A 26 15.30 -4.77 10.59
C GLU A 26 14.20 -5.75 10.20
N ALA A 27 14.48 -7.06 10.20
CA ALA A 27 13.50 -8.10 9.92
C ALA A 27 12.38 -8.12 10.96
N LEU A 28 12.71 -8.04 12.26
CA LEU A 28 11.71 -8.00 13.34
C LEU A 28 10.76 -6.80 13.20
N LYS A 29 11.32 -5.61 12.94
CA LYS A 29 10.52 -4.40 12.69
C LYS A 29 9.67 -4.52 11.42
N THR A 30 10.18 -5.18 10.40
CA THR A 30 9.42 -5.43 9.17
C THR A 30 8.26 -6.39 9.44
N CYS A 31 8.47 -7.46 10.21
CA CYS A 31 7.42 -8.36 10.65
C CYS A 31 6.36 -7.63 11.49
N ALA A 32 6.78 -6.77 12.42
CA ALA A 32 5.85 -5.96 13.20
C ALA A 32 5.00 -5.04 12.31
N ALA A 33 5.62 -4.37 11.32
CA ALA A 33 4.88 -3.54 10.35
C ALA A 33 3.90 -4.37 9.50
N PHE A 34 4.28 -5.59 9.12
CA PHE A 34 3.41 -6.52 8.43
C PHE A 34 2.20 -6.92 9.28
N PHE A 35 2.39 -7.20 10.56
CA PHE A 35 1.28 -7.47 11.49
C PHE A 35 0.36 -6.26 11.67
N CYS A 36 0.92 -5.03 11.74
CA CYS A 36 0.10 -3.82 11.77
C CYS A 36 -0.80 -3.71 10.53
N LEU A 37 -0.23 -3.90 9.34
CA LEU A 37 -1.01 -3.91 8.10
C LEU A 37 -2.05 -5.04 8.08
N LEU A 38 -1.69 -6.24 8.54
CA LEU A 38 -2.58 -7.39 8.57
C LEU A 38 -3.80 -7.16 9.48
N ILE A 39 -3.57 -6.59 10.67
CA ILE A 39 -4.65 -6.22 11.59
C ILE A 39 -5.54 -5.15 10.96
N SER A 40 -4.94 -4.10 10.37
CA SER A 40 -5.73 -3.07 9.67
C SER A 40 -6.53 -3.66 8.51
N ALA A 41 -5.95 -4.53 7.69
CA ALA A 41 -6.65 -5.19 6.58
C ALA A 41 -7.80 -6.09 7.07
N PHE A 42 -7.54 -6.88 8.13
CA PHE A 42 -8.57 -7.69 8.78
C PHE A 42 -9.75 -6.85 9.25
N LEU A 43 -9.48 -5.73 9.95
CA LEU A 43 -10.52 -4.81 10.41
C LEU A 43 -11.35 -4.24 9.25
N ASN A 44 -10.70 -3.89 8.14
CA ASN A 44 -11.41 -3.41 6.95
C ASN A 44 -12.33 -4.47 6.36
N PHE A 45 -11.84 -5.70 6.17
CA PHE A 45 -12.67 -6.79 5.63
C PHE A 45 -13.82 -7.14 6.57
N PHE A 46 -13.56 -7.17 7.88
CA PHE A 46 -14.59 -7.40 8.87
C PHE A 46 -15.67 -6.29 8.84
N LEU A 47 -15.27 -5.02 8.88
CA LEU A 47 -16.21 -3.91 8.81
C LEU A 47 -16.99 -3.92 7.50
N LEU A 48 -16.36 -4.21 6.36
CA LEU A 48 -17.04 -4.30 5.08
C LEU A 48 -18.13 -5.38 5.08
N THR A 49 -17.86 -6.54 5.68
CA THR A 49 -18.88 -7.61 5.81
C THR A 49 -20.07 -7.18 6.67
N VAL A 50 -19.83 -6.43 7.74
CA VAL A 50 -20.90 -5.94 8.63
C VAL A 50 -21.69 -4.80 7.97
N ILE A 51 -21.00 -3.85 7.34
CA ILE A 51 -21.60 -2.69 6.68
C ILE A 51 -22.51 -3.13 5.55
N HIS A 52 -22.10 -4.14 4.78
CA HIS A 52 -22.90 -4.69 3.69
C HIS A 52 -24.34 -5.03 4.09
N ASP A 53 -24.53 -5.59 5.29
CA ASP A 53 -25.85 -5.99 5.77
C ASP A 53 -26.67 -4.84 6.41
N ILE A 54 -26.03 -3.72 6.77
CA ILE A 54 -26.66 -2.60 7.49
C ILE A 54 -26.90 -1.39 6.57
N VAL A 55 -26.10 -1.24 5.52
CA VAL A 55 -26.05 -0.02 4.72
C VAL A 55 -27.41 0.30 4.08
N PRO A 56 -27.83 1.58 4.09
CA PRO A 56 -28.98 2.03 3.32
C PRO A 56 -28.82 1.72 1.83
N ARG A 57 -29.95 1.65 1.14
CA ARG A 57 -30.04 1.06 -0.19
C ARG A 57 -30.26 2.08 -1.32
N GLU A 58 -30.37 3.36 -0.96
CA GLU A 58 -30.57 4.46 -1.91
C GLU A 58 -29.23 5.13 -2.21
N PRO A 59 -28.80 5.18 -3.50
CA PRO A 59 -27.52 5.78 -3.87
C PRO A 59 -27.53 7.29 -3.64
N LEU A 60 -26.39 7.84 -3.24
CA LEU A 60 -26.22 9.29 -3.20
C LEU A 60 -25.98 9.86 -4.60
N PRO A 61 -26.43 11.09 -4.88
CA PRO A 61 -26.07 11.79 -6.10
C PRO A 61 -24.56 12.07 -6.12
N ASP A 62 -23.90 11.64 -7.20
CA ASP A 62 -22.50 11.96 -7.48
C ASP A 62 -22.41 12.70 -8.81
N LEU A 63 -21.57 13.74 -8.86
CA LEU A 63 -21.42 14.59 -10.04
C LEU A 63 -20.99 13.79 -11.28
N VAL A 64 -20.10 12.81 -11.12
CA VAL A 64 -19.61 12.03 -12.27
C VAL A 64 -20.70 11.11 -12.79
N PHE A 65 -21.53 10.52 -11.93
CA PHE A 65 -22.65 9.67 -12.36
C PHE A 65 -23.79 10.46 -13.01
N MET A 66 -23.90 11.76 -12.73
CA MET A 66 -24.82 12.66 -13.43
C MET A 66 -24.32 13.01 -14.83
N LEU A 67 -23.00 13.07 -15.04
CA LEU A 67 -22.39 13.45 -16.32
C LEU A 67 -22.12 12.26 -17.23
N ILE A 68 -21.72 11.12 -16.66
CA ILE A 68 -21.27 9.93 -17.38
C ILE A 68 -22.05 8.71 -16.83
N PRO A 69 -22.77 7.97 -17.68
CA PRO A 69 -23.44 6.75 -17.25
C PRO A 69 -22.41 5.69 -16.84
N GLN A 70 -22.70 4.97 -15.76
CA GLN A 70 -21.80 3.97 -15.18
C GLN A 70 -21.43 2.88 -16.19
N GLN A 71 -20.14 2.58 -16.31
CA GLN A 71 -19.60 1.62 -17.28
C GLN A 71 -19.03 0.39 -16.60
N ARG A 72 -19.71 -0.76 -16.70
CA ARG A 72 -19.26 -2.01 -16.04
C ARG A 72 -17.85 -2.46 -16.46
N TRP A 73 -17.45 -2.24 -17.71
CA TRP A 73 -16.12 -2.62 -18.21
C TRP A 73 -14.98 -1.85 -17.50
N ALA A 74 -15.24 -0.64 -17.00
CA ALA A 74 -14.23 0.18 -16.34
C ALA A 74 -13.79 -0.43 -15.00
N TRP A 75 -14.62 -1.28 -14.39
CA TRP A 75 -14.25 -1.98 -13.16
C TRP A 75 -13.07 -2.92 -13.37
N VAL A 76 -13.16 -3.77 -14.41
CA VAL A 76 -12.09 -4.71 -14.77
C VAL A 76 -10.79 -3.96 -15.04
N VAL A 77 -10.88 -2.82 -15.73
CA VAL A 77 -9.74 -1.95 -16.01
C VAL A 77 -9.12 -1.38 -14.73
N GLY A 78 -9.95 -0.96 -13.77
CA GLY A 78 -9.51 -0.50 -12.45
C GLY A 78 -8.71 -1.55 -11.69
N ASP A 79 -9.22 -2.78 -11.61
CA ASP A 79 -8.57 -3.90 -10.91
C ASP A 79 -7.25 -4.32 -11.59
N ILE A 80 -7.23 -4.36 -12.93
CA ILE A 80 -6.01 -4.65 -13.71
C ILE A 80 -4.96 -3.58 -13.47
N PHE A 81 -5.31 -2.29 -13.58
CA PHE A 81 -4.36 -1.21 -13.36
C PHE A 81 -3.88 -1.11 -11.91
N SER A 82 -4.76 -1.37 -10.94
CA SER A 82 -4.37 -1.54 -9.53
C SER A 82 -3.33 -2.63 -9.35
N THR A 83 -3.58 -3.81 -9.93
CA THR A 83 -2.68 -4.97 -9.85
C THR A 83 -1.34 -4.69 -10.54
N LEU A 84 -1.36 -4.14 -11.75
CA LEU A 84 -0.14 -3.80 -12.50
C LEU A 84 0.71 -2.77 -11.73
N ASN A 85 0.09 -1.76 -11.15
CA ASN A 85 0.81 -0.74 -10.40
C ASN A 85 1.41 -1.31 -9.10
N ALA A 86 0.69 -2.21 -8.42
CA ALA A 86 1.22 -2.93 -7.28
C ALA A 86 2.42 -3.81 -7.67
N VAL A 87 2.35 -4.54 -8.78
CA VAL A 87 3.47 -5.35 -9.29
C VAL A 87 4.69 -4.49 -9.60
N LEU A 88 4.51 -3.34 -10.27
CA LEU A 88 5.60 -2.40 -10.55
C LEU A 88 6.20 -1.84 -9.26
N GLY A 89 5.35 -1.40 -8.32
CA GLY A 89 5.77 -0.89 -7.01
C GLY A 89 6.57 -1.92 -6.22
N PHE A 90 6.05 -3.14 -6.05
CA PHE A 90 6.77 -4.22 -5.35
C PHE A 90 8.06 -4.60 -6.06
N THR A 91 8.10 -4.62 -7.40
CA THR A 91 9.34 -4.85 -8.15
C THR A 91 10.39 -3.80 -7.82
N CYS A 92 10.01 -2.51 -7.76
CA CYS A 92 10.90 -1.43 -7.34
C CYS A 92 11.42 -1.63 -5.91
N VAL A 93 10.56 -2.06 -4.98
CA VAL A 93 10.95 -2.35 -3.59
C VAL A 93 11.95 -3.52 -3.52
N LEU A 94 11.69 -4.59 -4.27
CA LEU A 94 12.54 -5.80 -4.30
C LEU A 94 13.93 -5.52 -4.88
N LEU A 95 14.00 -4.67 -5.91
CA LEU A 95 15.25 -4.26 -6.54
C LEU A 95 16.02 -3.21 -5.73
N HIS A 96 15.44 -2.60 -4.70
CA HIS A 96 16.14 -1.57 -3.93
C HIS A 96 17.20 -2.18 -3.00
N LYS A 97 18.41 -1.61 -2.96
CA LYS A 97 19.52 -2.08 -2.11
C LYS A 97 19.16 -2.18 -0.62
N LYS A 98 18.30 -1.28 -0.15
CA LYS A 98 17.74 -1.26 1.22
C LYS A 98 16.31 -1.81 1.28
N ARG A 99 16.00 -2.86 0.51
CA ARG A 99 14.65 -3.45 0.35
C ARG A 99 13.86 -3.64 1.64
N LEU A 100 14.46 -4.11 2.73
CA LEU A 100 13.73 -4.32 4.00
C LEU A 100 13.22 -3.01 4.60
N ILE A 101 14.04 -1.94 4.56
CA ILE A 101 13.65 -0.62 5.06
C ILE A 101 12.53 -0.06 4.20
N VAL A 102 12.70 -0.08 2.86
CA VAL A 102 11.69 0.45 1.94
C VAL A 102 10.39 -0.34 2.05
N PHE A 103 10.45 -1.68 2.08
CA PHE A 103 9.29 -2.54 2.24
C PHE A 103 8.56 -2.25 3.57
N ARG A 104 9.30 -2.12 4.68
CA ARG A 104 8.72 -1.71 5.96
C ARG A 104 8.00 -0.37 5.87
N ARG A 105 8.58 0.63 5.19
CA ARG A 105 7.93 1.95 5.01
C ARG A 105 6.62 1.83 4.26
N VAL A 106 6.58 1.05 3.17
CA VAL A 106 5.37 0.78 2.40
C VAL A 106 4.31 0.08 3.26
N LEU A 107 4.71 -0.94 4.05
CA LEU A 107 3.81 -1.64 4.96
C LEU A 107 3.24 -0.71 6.05
N LEU A 108 4.06 0.17 6.62
CA LEU A 108 3.62 1.13 7.64
C LEU A 108 2.67 2.17 7.10
N LEU A 109 3.00 2.77 5.96
CA LEU A 109 2.13 3.73 5.28
C LEU A 109 0.80 3.06 4.91
N GLY A 110 0.85 1.84 4.37
CA GLY A 110 -0.34 1.03 4.15
C GLY A 110 -1.14 0.82 5.44
N GLY A 111 -0.48 0.38 6.52
CA GLY A 111 -1.13 0.10 7.81
C GLY A 111 -1.79 1.32 8.44
N ILE A 112 -1.17 2.50 8.34
CA ILE A 112 -1.73 3.78 8.80
C ILE A 112 -2.96 4.15 7.98
N MET A 113 -2.87 4.06 6.65
CA MET A 113 -3.97 4.42 5.76
C MET A 113 -5.15 3.46 5.89
N TYR A 114 -4.92 2.15 5.92
CA TYR A 114 -5.98 1.16 6.15
C TYR A 114 -6.50 1.21 7.60
N GLY A 115 -5.67 1.57 8.58
CA GLY A 115 -6.13 1.78 9.96
C GLY A 115 -7.11 2.95 10.02
N LEU A 116 -6.78 4.07 9.38
CA LEU A 116 -7.67 5.22 9.29
C LEU A 116 -8.95 4.90 8.50
N ARG A 117 -8.84 4.12 7.43
CA ARG A 117 -10.00 3.58 6.69
C ARG A 117 -10.95 2.82 7.61
N ALA A 118 -10.42 1.91 8.43
CA ALA A 118 -11.22 1.13 9.35
C ALA A 118 -11.94 2.02 10.38
N VAL A 119 -11.27 3.05 10.91
CA VAL A 119 -11.91 4.02 11.82
C VAL A 119 -13.05 4.76 11.12
N ILE A 120 -12.81 5.26 9.91
CA ILE A 120 -13.81 6.02 9.14
C ILE A 120 -15.02 5.13 8.80
N LEU A 121 -14.78 3.93 8.26
CA LEU A 121 -15.84 2.95 7.95
C LEU A 121 -16.62 2.52 9.19
N GLY A 122 -15.96 2.42 10.35
CA GLY A 122 -16.62 2.10 11.61
C GLY A 122 -17.53 3.22 12.13
N LEU A 123 -17.31 4.47 11.72
CA LEU A 123 -18.08 5.63 12.15
C LEU A 123 -19.21 5.99 11.18
N THR A 124 -19.01 5.83 9.88
CA THR A 124 -19.98 6.22 8.85
C THR A 124 -19.88 5.29 7.67
N PHE A 125 -21.04 4.90 7.14
CA PHE A 125 -21.16 3.99 6.00
C PHE A 125 -22.04 4.61 4.92
N LEU A 126 -21.55 4.60 3.68
CA LEU A 126 -22.24 5.15 2.52
C LEU A 126 -22.94 4.05 1.71
N PRO A 127 -24.13 4.33 1.17
CA PRO A 127 -24.89 3.39 0.34
C PRO A 127 -24.21 3.09 -1.00
N PRO A 128 -24.49 1.92 -1.62
CA PRO A 128 -24.00 1.55 -2.93
C PRO A 128 -24.18 2.66 -3.96
N SER A 129 -23.13 3.00 -4.72
CA SER A 129 -23.17 3.97 -5.82
C SER A 129 -23.84 3.41 -7.09
N PHE A 130 -23.99 2.09 -7.21
CA PHE A 130 -24.53 1.44 -8.40
C PHE A 130 -26.01 1.74 -8.65
N GLN A 131 -26.35 2.07 -9.90
CA GLN A 131 -27.75 2.23 -10.34
C GLN A 131 -28.48 0.87 -10.41
N ASN A 132 -27.82 -0.20 -10.90
CA ASN A 132 -28.39 -1.55 -11.04
C ASN A 132 -27.91 -2.48 -9.91
N ARG A 133 -28.21 -2.11 -8.67
CA ARG A 133 -27.66 -2.76 -7.47
C ARG A 133 -28.08 -4.22 -7.25
N ASP A 134 -29.31 -4.61 -7.58
CA ASP A 134 -29.79 -5.96 -7.25
C ASP A 134 -29.17 -7.06 -8.15
N GLU A 135 -28.58 -6.66 -9.28
CA GLU A 135 -27.80 -7.54 -10.15
C GLU A 135 -26.35 -7.70 -9.67
N ILE A 136 -25.77 -6.64 -9.09
CA ILE A 136 -24.34 -6.54 -8.79
C ILE A 136 -24.03 -6.87 -7.32
N CYS A 137 -24.90 -6.47 -6.41
CA CYS A 137 -24.70 -6.66 -4.97
C CYS A 137 -25.14 -8.07 -4.53
N LEU A 138 -24.37 -8.66 -3.63
CA LEU A 138 -24.82 -9.83 -2.88
C LEU A 138 -26.10 -9.49 -2.09
N PRO A 139 -27.03 -10.46 -1.95
CA PRO A 139 -28.20 -10.26 -1.12
C PRO A 139 -27.78 -10.14 0.35
N GLN A 140 -28.35 -9.14 1.03
CA GLN A 140 -28.21 -8.97 2.48
C GLN A 140 -28.86 -10.16 3.19
N VAL A 141 -28.16 -10.71 4.18
CA VAL A 141 -28.62 -11.91 4.89
C VAL A 141 -29.41 -11.51 6.12
N ASN A 142 -30.67 -11.93 6.23
CA ASN A 142 -31.42 -11.79 7.48
C ASN A 142 -30.76 -12.64 8.56
N ARG A 143 -30.72 -12.17 9.81
CA ARG A 143 -30.07 -12.83 10.98
C ARG A 143 -30.70 -14.20 11.34
N THR A 144 -30.58 -15.19 10.47
CA THR A 144 -30.94 -16.60 10.69
C THR A 144 -29.70 -17.44 11.02
N ALA A 145 -29.89 -18.70 11.41
CA ALA A 145 -28.84 -19.61 11.90
C ALA A 145 -27.66 -19.85 10.93
N MET A 146 -27.79 -19.50 9.64
CA MET A 146 -26.75 -19.65 8.60
C MET A 146 -25.92 -18.38 8.38
N TYR A 147 -26.16 -17.32 9.15
CA TYR A 147 -25.50 -16.01 9.04
C TYR A 147 -23.97 -16.09 9.25
N ALA A 148 -23.51 -16.88 10.22
CA ALA A 148 -22.09 -16.98 10.54
C ALA A 148 -21.28 -17.70 9.44
N THR A 149 -21.83 -18.75 8.82
CA THR A 149 -21.15 -19.54 7.77
C THR A 149 -21.06 -18.76 6.47
N GLU A 150 -22.11 -18.02 6.11
CA GLU A 150 -22.15 -17.19 4.90
C GLU A 150 -21.18 -16.00 5.00
N ILE A 151 -21.15 -15.31 6.15
CA ILE A 151 -20.19 -14.21 6.40
C ILE A 151 -18.75 -14.72 6.39
N THR A 152 -18.50 -15.87 7.01
CA THR A 152 -17.14 -16.46 7.02
C THR A 152 -16.67 -16.77 5.60
N THR A 153 -17.56 -17.30 4.76
CA THR A 153 -17.24 -17.60 3.35
C THR A 153 -16.92 -16.32 2.57
N ARG A 154 -17.77 -15.29 2.69
CA ARG A 154 -17.55 -13.97 2.06
C ARG A 154 -16.24 -13.34 2.52
N PHE A 155 -15.96 -13.39 3.82
CA PHE A 155 -14.71 -12.89 4.41
C PHE A 155 -13.49 -13.62 3.85
N VAL A 156 -13.51 -14.95 3.82
CA VAL A 156 -12.42 -15.76 3.27
C VAL A 156 -12.20 -15.46 1.79
N THR A 157 -13.26 -15.33 1.00
CA THR A 157 -13.14 -14.97 -0.42
C THR A 157 -12.50 -13.59 -0.60
N TYR A 158 -12.88 -12.59 0.20
CA TYR A 158 -12.27 -11.25 0.15
C TYR A 158 -10.79 -11.25 0.55
N VAL A 159 -10.42 -12.03 1.57
CA VAL A 159 -9.02 -12.20 1.99
C VAL A 159 -8.20 -12.87 0.89
N VAL A 160 -8.72 -13.93 0.27
CA VAL A 160 -8.02 -14.68 -0.78
C VAL A 160 -7.86 -13.84 -2.06
N THR A 161 -8.87 -13.05 -2.40
CA THR A 161 -8.85 -12.15 -3.58
C THR A 161 -8.11 -10.84 -3.31
N LEU A 162 -7.62 -10.60 -2.08
CA LEU A 162 -6.99 -9.35 -1.66
C LEU A 162 -7.87 -8.12 -1.91
N GLY A 163 -9.20 -8.30 -1.93
CA GLY A 163 -10.17 -7.24 -2.21
C GLY A 163 -10.42 -6.93 -3.69
N LEU A 164 -9.82 -7.67 -4.62
CA LEU A 164 -10.13 -7.59 -6.06
C LEU A 164 -11.47 -8.28 -6.34
N THR A 165 -12.33 -7.63 -7.12
CA THR A 165 -13.75 -8.02 -7.23
C THR A 165 -14.23 -8.17 -8.67
N SER A 166 -13.43 -7.77 -9.65
CA SER A 166 -13.73 -7.85 -11.09
C SER A 166 -14.04 -9.26 -11.62
N GLY A 167 -13.66 -10.33 -10.90
CA GLY A 167 -13.88 -11.71 -11.32
C GLY A 167 -15.14 -12.36 -10.72
N GLN A 168 -15.94 -11.63 -9.96
CA GLN A 168 -17.10 -12.17 -9.25
C GLN A 168 -18.42 -11.70 -9.85
N ASP A 169 -19.40 -12.60 -9.96
CA ASP A 169 -20.75 -12.28 -10.46
C ASP A 169 -21.52 -11.33 -9.52
N LYS A 170 -21.23 -11.41 -8.21
CA LYS A 170 -21.81 -10.55 -7.18
C LYS A 170 -20.77 -10.16 -6.14
N ILE A 171 -20.88 -8.94 -5.61
CA ILE A 171 -19.89 -8.34 -4.71
C ILE A 171 -20.49 -7.85 -3.40
N LEU A 172 -19.62 -7.62 -2.40
CA LEU A 172 -20.01 -6.91 -1.18
C LEU A 172 -20.13 -5.42 -1.49
N CYS A 173 -21.37 -4.95 -1.54
CA CYS A 173 -21.68 -3.53 -1.63
C CYS A 173 -21.58 -2.87 -0.25
N GLY A 174 -20.94 -1.71 -0.18
CA GLY A 174 -20.65 -0.99 1.06
C GLY A 174 -19.22 -0.43 1.15
N ASP A 175 -18.35 -0.79 0.18
CA ASP A 175 -16.96 -0.34 0.15
C ASP A 175 -16.77 1.07 -0.45
N LEU A 176 -17.48 2.05 0.09
CA LEU A 176 -17.70 3.34 -0.60
C LEU A 176 -17.26 4.55 0.20
N MET A 177 -16.55 4.31 1.30
CA MET A 177 -15.92 5.36 2.09
C MET A 177 -14.44 5.01 2.29
N PHE A 178 -13.59 5.88 1.76
CA PHE A 178 -12.14 5.80 1.75
C PHE A 178 -11.56 4.59 0.98
N SER A 179 -11.38 4.72 -0.33
CA SER A 179 -11.14 3.65 -1.31
C SER A 179 -9.77 2.98 -1.13
N GLY A 180 -9.80 1.69 -0.83
CA GLY A 180 -8.60 0.86 -0.67
C GLY A 180 -7.80 0.70 -1.95
N HIS A 181 -8.49 0.51 -3.09
CA HIS A 181 -7.85 0.45 -4.41
C HIS A 181 -7.08 1.74 -4.69
N THR A 182 -7.69 2.90 -4.38
CA THR A 182 -7.03 4.21 -4.55
C THR A 182 -5.84 4.36 -3.61
N VAL A 183 -5.93 3.91 -2.34
CA VAL A 183 -4.81 3.91 -1.40
C VAL A 183 -3.64 3.06 -1.92
N VAL A 184 -3.90 1.84 -2.41
CA VAL A 184 -2.84 0.97 -2.96
C VAL A 184 -2.23 1.57 -4.22
N LEU A 185 -3.06 2.03 -5.15
CA LEU A 185 -2.63 2.71 -6.38
C LEU A 185 -1.70 3.88 -6.07
N THR A 186 -2.11 4.75 -5.14
CA THR A 186 -1.36 5.97 -4.82
C THR A 186 -0.10 5.69 -4.00
N ILE A 187 -0.14 4.80 -2.99
CA ILE A 187 1.07 4.41 -2.24
C ILE A 187 2.10 3.79 -3.19
N MET A 188 1.70 2.88 -4.07
CA MET A 188 2.62 2.22 -5.00
C MET A 188 3.19 3.21 -6.04
N TYR A 189 2.35 4.13 -6.52
CA TYR A 189 2.79 5.21 -7.40
C TYR A 189 3.82 6.14 -6.73
N PHE A 190 3.54 6.62 -5.52
CA PHE A 190 4.47 7.48 -4.80
C PHE A 190 5.75 6.72 -4.40
N THR A 191 5.65 5.43 -4.09
CA THR A 191 6.81 4.56 -3.86
C THR A 191 7.69 4.48 -5.10
N LEU A 192 7.09 4.30 -6.29
CA LEU A 192 7.81 4.34 -7.55
C LEU A 192 8.50 5.69 -7.77
N LEU A 193 7.82 6.81 -7.50
CA LEU A 193 8.43 8.14 -7.64
C LEU A 193 9.59 8.37 -6.68
N GLN A 194 9.44 7.94 -5.42
CA GLN A 194 10.41 8.19 -4.35
C GLN A 194 11.67 7.32 -4.49
N TYR A 195 11.50 6.02 -4.78
CA TYR A 195 12.59 5.04 -4.70
C TYR A 195 13.18 4.64 -6.06
N THR A 196 12.64 5.14 -7.18
CA THR A 196 13.22 4.93 -8.51
C THR A 196 14.37 5.92 -8.79
N PRO A 197 15.51 5.47 -9.34
CA PRO A 197 16.62 6.32 -9.78
C PRO A 197 16.18 7.45 -10.72
N ARG A 198 16.81 8.63 -10.62
CA ARG A 198 16.39 9.83 -11.36
C ARG A 198 16.43 9.66 -12.88
N ARG A 199 17.32 8.81 -13.41
CA ARG A 199 17.46 8.58 -14.87
C ARG A 199 16.42 7.62 -15.46
N LEU A 200 15.67 6.87 -14.64
CA LEU A 200 14.56 6.03 -15.11
C LEU A 200 13.26 6.83 -15.24
N VAL A 201 13.31 7.90 -16.04
CA VAL A 201 12.14 8.78 -16.22
C VAL A 201 11.00 8.04 -16.92
N TYR A 202 11.30 7.09 -17.81
CA TYR A 202 10.30 6.28 -18.50
C TYR A 202 9.37 5.49 -17.56
N LEU A 203 9.91 4.94 -16.46
CA LEU A 203 9.08 4.22 -15.49
C LEU A 203 8.08 5.16 -14.80
N ARG A 204 8.48 6.40 -14.56
CA ARG A 204 7.63 7.45 -13.98
C ARG A 204 6.55 7.90 -14.97
N TYR A 205 6.92 8.07 -16.24
CA TYR A 205 5.98 8.38 -17.33
C TYR A 205 4.96 7.26 -17.58
N LEU A 206 5.30 6.00 -17.29
CA LEU A 206 4.36 4.89 -17.37
C LEU A 206 3.47 4.78 -16.12
N ALA A 207 4.05 4.98 -14.93
CA ALA A 207 3.33 4.80 -13.67
C ALA A 207 2.24 5.86 -13.44
N ALA A 208 2.47 7.10 -13.88
CA ALA A 208 1.49 8.19 -13.74
C ALA A 208 0.16 7.91 -14.48
N PRO A 209 0.14 7.67 -15.82
CA PRO A 209 -1.10 7.37 -16.52
C PRO A 209 -1.75 6.08 -16.02
N LEU A 210 -0.96 5.05 -15.68
CA LEU A 210 -1.50 3.82 -15.10
C LEU A 210 -2.32 4.11 -13.82
N THR A 211 -1.78 4.97 -12.95
CA THR A 211 -2.42 5.34 -11.69
C THR A 211 -3.67 6.18 -11.92
N TYR A 212 -3.57 7.25 -12.70
CA TYR A 212 -4.71 8.16 -12.91
C TYR A 212 -5.83 7.54 -13.75
N ILE A 213 -5.50 6.71 -14.74
CA ILE A 213 -6.52 5.98 -15.51
C ILE A 213 -7.16 4.90 -14.62
N GLY A 214 -6.39 4.20 -13.78
CA GLY A 214 -6.95 3.26 -12.80
C GLY A 214 -7.93 3.94 -11.85
N ILE A 215 -7.54 5.07 -11.27
CA ILE A 215 -8.38 5.91 -10.42
C ILE A 215 -9.66 6.36 -11.14
N ALA A 216 -9.55 6.85 -12.39
CA ALA A 216 -10.70 7.27 -13.18
C ALA A 216 -11.64 6.09 -13.48
N ALA A 217 -11.08 4.91 -13.77
CA ALA A 217 -11.86 3.70 -14.07
C ALA A 217 -12.67 3.21 -12.84
N LEU A 218 -12.12 3.36 -11.62
CA LEU A 218 -12.83 3.07 -10.37
C LEU A 218 -14.05 3.97 -10.15
N VAL A 219 -13.97 5.24 -10.56
CA VAL A 219 -15.10 6.15 -10.51
C VAL A 219 -16.09 5.82 -11.62
N ILE A 220 -15.64 5.74 -12.88
CA ILE A 220 -16.50 5.51 -14.05
C ILE A 220 -17.28 4.18 -13.96
N SER A 221 -16.72 3.17 -13.29
CA SER A 221 -17.42 1.90 -13.07
C SER A 221 -18.65 2.01 -12.18
N GLY A 222 -18.78 3.11 -11.43
CA GLY A 222 -19.74 3.23 -10.35
C GLY A 222 -19.35 2.44 -9.10
N GLY A 223 -18.14 1.87 -9.06
CA GLY A 223 -17.64 1.07 -7.94
C GLY A 223 -17.18 1.89 -6.74
N HIS A 224 -16.85 3.17 -6.94
CA HIS A 224 -16.54 4.12 -5.87
C HIS A 224 -17.15 5.50 -6.16
N TYR A 225 -17.55 6.23 -5.12
CA TYR A 225 -17.92 7.65 -5.27
C TYR A 225 -16.71 8.51 -5.65
N THR A 226 -16.93 9.60 -6.35
CA THR A 226 -15.88 10.54 -6.72
C THR A 226 -15.23 11.15 -5.47
N MET A 227 -16.05 11.49 -4.47
CA MET A 227 -15.58 12.02 -3.18
C MET A 227 -14.64 11.03 -2.48
N ASP A 228 -15.02 9.76 -2.47
CA ASP A 228 -14.26 8.69 -1.82
C ASP A 228 -12.81 8.63 -2.37
N VAL A 229 -12.72 8.50 -3.69
CA VAL A 229 -11.46 8.43 -4.42
C VAL A 229 -10.62 9.70 -4.22
N LEU A 230 -11.24 10.88 -4.25
CA LEU A 230 -10.54 12.16 -4.06
C LEU A 230 -9.94 12.27 -2.65
N VAL A 231 -10.71 11.94 -1.61
CA VAL A 231 -10.24 11.97 -0.23
C VAL A 231 -9.12 10.96 -0.01
N ALA A 232 -9.27 9.75 -0.55
CA ALA A 232 -8.23 8.71 -0.47
C ALA A 232 -6.91 9.18 -1.11
N TYR A 233 -6.96 9.74 -2.33
CA TYR A 233 -5.78 10.30 -3.00
C TYR A 233 -5.15 11.44 -2.19
N TRP A 234 -5.96 12.40 -1.76
CA TRP A 234 -5.49 13.58 -1.04
C TRP A 234 -4.80 13.19 0.26
N LEU A 235 -5.42 12.31 1.05
CA LEU A 235 -4.86 11.90 2.33
C LEU A 235 -3.62 11.03 2.18
N THR A 236 -3.62 10.12 1.20
CA THR A 236 -2.43 9.30 0.91
C THR A 236 -1.24 10.18 0.53
N SER A 237 -1.45 11.17 -0.35
CA SER A 237 -0.39 12.08 -0.76
C SER A 237 0.21 12.85 0.43
N HIS A 238 -0.64 13.41 1.29
CA HIS A 238 -0.19 14.19 2.45
C HIS A 238 0.55 13.31 3.46
N VAL A 239 0.00 12.14 3.82
CA VAL A 239 0.65 11.23 4.76
C VAL A 239 1.97 10.71 4.19
N PHE A 240 2.02 10.35 2.91
CA PHE A 240 3.23 9.85 2.26
C PHE A 240 4.34 10.91 2.26
N TYR A 241 4.06 12.13 1.81
CA TYR A 241 5.09 13.18 1.74
C TYR A 241 5.46 13.74 3.11
N ALA A 242 4.51 13.87 4.04
CA ALA A 242 4.81 14.27 5.42
C ALA A 242 5.72 13.24 6.11
N TYR A 243 5.45 11.95 5.89
CA TYR A 243 6.31 10.88 6.39
C TYR A 243 7.75 11.02 5.88
N HIS A 244 7.93 11.14 4.56
CA HIS A 244 9.27 11.26 3.98
C HIS A 244 9.97 12.56 4.40
N GLN A 245 9.25 13.67 4.46
CA GLN A 245 9.80 14.94 4.93
C GLN A 245 10.40 14.83 6.34
N VAL A 246 9.69 14.19 7.28
CA VAL A 246 10.16 14.04 8.67
C VAL A 246 11.29 13.04 8.79
N PHE A 247 11.17 11.87 8.16
CA PHE A 247 12.13 10.79 8.35
C PHE A 247 13.39 10.91 7.51
N GLU A 248 13.42 11.84 6.54
CA GLU A 248 14.65 12.21 5.83
C GLU A 248 15.46 13.29 6.57
N MET A 249 14.87 14.01 7.54
CA MET A 249 15.60 14.98 8.38
C MET A 249 16.54 14.28 9.39
N PRO A 250 17.59 14.99 9.88
CA PRO A 250 18.44 14.51 10.97
C PRO A 250 17.63 14.24 12.25
N ARG A 251 17.98 13.18 13.01
CA ARG A 251 17.20 12.74 14.20
C ARG A 251 16.94 13.84 15.22
N VAL A 252 17.92 14.73 15.42
CA VAL A 252 17.86 15.83 16.39
C VAL A 252 16.78 16.85 16.04
N GLU A 253 16.44 16.98 14.76
CA GLU A 253 15.44 17.92 14.24
C GLU A 253 14.05 17.28 14.18
N ARG A 254 13.95 15.95 14.01
CA ARG A 254 12.66 15.23 13.87
C ARG A 254 11.68 15.50 15.00
N THR A 255 12.16 15.49 16.25
CA THR A 255 11.30 15.70 17.43
C THR A 255 10.90 17.16 17.62
N LYS A 256 11.67 18.09 17.06
CA LYS A 256 11.41 19.54 17.12
C LYS A 256 10.53 20.05 15.97
N ALA A 257 10.43 19.28 14.89
CA ALA A 257 9.60 19.64 13.74
C ALA A 257 8.10 19.65 14.13
N PRO A 258 7.27 20.58 13.61
CA PRO A 258 5.82 20.61 13.89
C PRO A 258 5.09 19.30 13.55
N LEU A 259 5.61 18.55 12.57
CA LEU A 259 5.08 17.25 12.16
C LEU A 259 5.25 16.16 13.24
N SER A 260 6.06 16.40 14.29
CA SER A 260 6.18 15.49 15.44
C SER A 260 4.89 15.39 16.28
N HIS A 261 3.99 16.37 16.14
CA HIS A 261 2.69 16.39 16.83
C HIS A 261 1.62 15.54 16.13
N LEU A 262 1.91 14.94 14.97
CA LEU A 262 0.97 14.07 14.28
C LEU A 262 0.79 12.75 15.05
N TRP A 263 -0.45 12.24 15.10
CA TRP A 263 -0.80 11.05 15.88
C TRP A 263 -0.02 9.79 15.47
N TRP A 264 0.35 9.66 14.20
CA TRP A 264 1.12 8.53 13.67
C TRP A 264 2.65 8.68 13.83
N PHE A 265 3.14 9.85 14.26
CA PHE A 265 4.57 10.15 14.31
C PHE A 265 5.34 9.20 15.22
N TRP A 266 4.87 9.01 16.46
CA TRP A 266 5.56 8.18 17.46
C TRP A 266 5.64 6.71 17.05
N LEU A 267 4.59 6.20 16.41
CA LEU A 267 4.59 4.87 15.81
C LEU A 267 5.72 4.77 14.78
N CYS A 268 5.76 5.69 13.83
CA CYS A 268 6.78 5.71 12.78
C CYS A 268 8.20 5.94 13.31
N TYR A 269 8.34 6.75 14.35
CA TYR A 269 9.62 7.05 15.00
C TYR A 269 10.29 5.79 15.55
N TRP A 270 9.51 4.89 16.15
CA TRP A 270 10.03 3.59 16.62
C TRP A 270 10.52 2.71 15.47
N PHE A 271 9.78 2.65 14.35
CA PHE A 271 10.19 1.85 13.20
C PHE A 271 11.45 2.42 12.51
N GLU A 272 11.59 3.74 12.43
CA GLU A 272 12.72 4.41 11.77
C GLU A 272 13.93 4.66 12.68
N SER A 273 13.91 4.22 13.94
CA SER A 273 14.98 4.49 14.91
C SER A 273 16.35 3.86 14.58
N ASP A 274 16.39 2.85 13.71
CA ASP A 274 17.63 2.18 13.26
C ASP A 274 18.07 2.64 11.86
N VAL A 275 17.29 3.50 11.20
CA VAL A 275 17.59 3.95 9.84
C VAL A 275 18.59 5.11 9.86
N PRO A 276 19.61 5.11 8.99
CA PRO A 276 20.55 6.23 8.88
C PRO A 276 19.83 7.55 8.60
N ASP A 277 20.45 8.64 9.04
CA ASP A 277 19.94 9.98 8.81
C ASP A 277 20.10 10.38 7.33
N GLY A 278 19.16 11.19 6.82
CA GLY A 278 19.13 11.62 5.43
C GLY A 278 18.27 10.75 4.51
N ALA A 279 18.11 11.23 3.28
CA ALA A 279 17.42 10.49 2.23
C ALA A 279 18.20 9.22 1.83
N LEU A 280 17.47 8.11 1.64
CA LEU A 280 18.07 6.87 1.14
C LEU A 280 18.54 7.10 -0.31
N ARG A 281 19.78 6.69 -0.61
CA ARG A 281 20.27 6.70 -1.99
C ARG A 281 19.54 5.60 -2.77
N ASN A 282 18.87 6.00 -3.85
CA ASN A 282 18.14 5.10 -4.75
C ASN A 282 19.12 4.27 -5.59
N GLU A 283 19.63 3.19 -5.00
CA GLU A 283 20.50 2.22 -5.67
C GLU A 283 19.76 0.91 -5.85
N TRP A 284 19.82 0.35 -7.06
CA TRP A 284 19.24 -0.96 -7.34
C TRP A 284 20.28 -2.07 -7.20
N ASP A 285 19.87 -3.19 -6.61
CA ASP A 285 20.67 -4.39 -6.37
C ASP A 285 19.80 -5.64 -6.53
N TRP A 286 20.39 -6.73 -7.03
CA TRP A 286 19.64 -7.95 -7.31
C TRP A 286 19.37 -8.75 -6.03
N PRO A 287 18.10 -9.14 -5.75
CA PRO A 287 17.73 -9.73 -4.47
C PRO A 287 18.21 -11.17 -4.20
N LEU A 288 18.53 -11.95 -5.24
CA LEU A 288 18.82 -13.38 -5.15
C LEU A 288 20.32 -13.68 -5.29
N PRO A 289 20.85 -14.74 -4.65
CA PRO A 289 22.27 -15.11 -4.72
C PRO A 289 22.73 -15.57 -6.12
N GLY A 290 21.80 -15.82 -7.04
CA GLY A 290 22.10 -16.09 -8.44
C GLY A 290 20.92 -15.73 -9.35
N PRO A 291 21.09 -15.83 -10.68
CA PRO A 291 22.34 -16.02 -11.41
C PRO A 291 23.19 -14.74 -11.51
N ILE A 292 24.52 -14.90 -11.55
CA ILE A 292 25.51 -13.81 -11.56
C ILE A 292 25.31 -12.86 -12.76
N CYS A 293 24.82 -13.37 -13.88
CA CYS A 293 24.52 -12.57 -15.08
C CYS A 293 23.46 -11.50 -14.82
N ILE A 294 22.40 -11.82 -14.05
CA ILE A 294 21.37 -10.84 -13.68
C ILE A 294 21.92 -9.83 -12.69
N HIS A 295 22.77 -10.27 -11.76
CA HIS A 295 23.45 -9.36 -10.84
C HIS A 295 24.32 -8.33 -11.58
N HIS A 296 25.10 -8.76 -12.57
CA HIS A 296 25.89 -7.87 -13.42
C HIS A 296 25.01 -6.97 -14.29
N PHE A 297 23.88 -7.47 -14.79
CA PHE A 297 22.93 -6.68 -15.58
C PHE A 297 22.29 -5.58 -14.74
N VAL A 298 21.78 -5.92 -13.56
CA VAL A 298 21.17 -4.96 -12.61
C VAL A 298 22.21 -3.96 -12.12
N GLN A 299 23.43 -4.38 -11.82
CA GLN A 299 24.52 -3.45 -11.46
C GLN A 299 24.88 -2.51 -12.61
N ARG A 300 25.06 -3.01 -13.84
CA ARG A 300 25.30 -2.15 -15.01
C ARG A 300 24.18 -1.15 -15.24
N ILE A 301 22.93 -1.56 -15.00
CA ILE A 301 21.77 -0.67 -15.06
C ILE A 301 21.85 0.36 -13.93
N SER A 302 22.06 -0.07 -12.69
CA SER A 302 22.20 0.80 -11.52
C SER A 302 23.29 1.87 -11.73
N ASP A 303 24.47 1.47 -12.20
CA ASP A 303 25.61 2.36 -12.48
C ASP A 303 25.31 3.37 -13.60
N LYS A 304 24.57 2.96 -14.65
CA LYS A 304 24.13 3.88 -15.71
C LYS A 304 23.04 4.85 -15.25
N LEU A 305 22.28 4.47 -14.22
CA LEU A 305 21.10 5.21 -13.76
C LEU A 305 21.38 6.18 -12.60
N GLN A 306 22.53 6.04 -11.94
CA GLN A 306 23.10 7.03 -11.01
C GLN A 306 23.72 8.20 -11.79
#